data_AF-A0A2W6DYR9-F1
#
_entry.id   AF-A0A2W6DYR9-F1
#
_cell.length_a   1.000
_cell.length_b   1.000
_cell.length_c   1.000
_cell.angle_alpha   90.00
_cell.angle_beta   90.00
_cell.angle_gamma   90.00
#
_symmetry.space_group_name_H-M   'P 1'
#
loop_
_entity.id
_entity.type
_entity.pdbx_description
1 polymer ?
#
loop_
_entity_poly.entity_id
_entity_poly.type
_entity_poly.pdbx_seq_one_letter_code
_entity_poly.pdbx_strand_id
1 'polypeptide(L)'
;MESISRAQAAPPSSSLRPQAAPGTQRAAPPAQSGSSRAPSGSSRAPSGSSQAASTRAGGQSWSPRLWAILIVLCGALFLDALDVSMVGVALPDIRASLGLSTSSLQWVISGYVLGYGGLLLLGGRAADLLGRRRVFLAALALFAVASLFGGLVSSVGLLIAARAIQGAAAAFVAPLSLSLLSAAVPAHQRGKALGIYSGITGLAVLGGPVLGGAVTQGLAWPWVFWLNVPIG
;
A
#
# COMPACT_ATOMS: atom_id res chain seq x y z
N MET A 1 -25.35 -55.12 -4.72
CA MET A 1 -26.76 -54.82 -4.37
C MET A 1 -26.72 -53.57 -3.51
N GLU A 2 -27.14 -52.36 -3.88
CA GLU A 2 -27.78 -51.70 -5.03
C GLU A 2 -27.35 -50.21 -4.85
N SER A 3 -26.80 -49.54 -5.86
CA SER A 3 -27.51 -48.73 -6.87
C SER A 3 -28.27 -47.51 -6.33
N ILE A 4 -28.24 -46.44 -7.14
CA ILE A 4 -29.07 -45.22 -7.15
C ILE A 4 -28.38 -44.00 -6.51
N SER A 5 -27.60 -43.20 -7.25
CA SER A 5 -27.98 -42.35 -8.40
C SER A 5 -29.01 -41.28 -8.04
N ARG A 6 -28.55 -40.08 -7.68
CA ARG A 6 -29.28 -38.83 -7.97
C ARG A 6 -28.32 -37.70 -8.29
N ALA A 7 -28.01 -37.61 -9.57
CA ALA A 7 -27.71 -36.36 -10.23
C ALA A 7 -28.97 -35.46 -10.23
N GLN A 8 -28.82 -34.22 -9.81
CA GLN A 8 -29.76 -33.12 -10.07
C GLN A 8 -28.89 -31.87 -10.29
N ALA A 9 -28.63 -31.45 -11.52
CA ALA A 9 -29.52 -30.75 -12.46
C ALA A 9 -29.19 -29.26 -12.46
N ALA A 10 -28.36 -28.87 -13.44
CA ALA A 10 -28.12 -27.48 -13.82
C ALA A 10 -29.33 -26.92 -14.57
N PRO A 11 -29.70 -25.64 -14.35
CA PRO A 11 -30.56 -24.90 -15.28
C PRO A 11 -29.74 -24.11 -16.34
N PRO A 12 -30.39 -23.73 -17.46
CA PRO A 12 -29.74 -23.61 -18.76
C PRO A 12 -29.12 -22.23 -19.05
N SER A 13 -28.14 -22.30 -19.95
CA SER A 13 -27.56 -21.20 -20.73
C SER A 13 -28.63 -20.39 -21.47
N SER A 14 -28.82 -19.14 -21.04
CA SER A 14 -29.50 -18.12 -21.84
C SER A 14 -28.55 -17.60 -22.91
N SER A 15 -28.79 -18.08 -24.11
CA SER A 15 -28.18 -17.73 -25.38
C SER A 15 -28.51 -16.30 -25.84
N LEU A 16 -27.51 -15.69 -26.50
CA LEU A 16 -27.63 -14.84 -27.69
C LEU A 16 -28.39 -13.51 -27.58
N ARG A 17 -27.63 -12.41 -27.61
CA ARG A 17 -27.92 -11.34 -28.58
C ARG A 17 -26.65 -10.57 -29.00
N PRO A 18 -26.13 -10.79 -30.22
CA PRO A 18 -25.27 -9.82 -30.89
C PRO A 18 -26.15 -8.73 -31.49
N GLN A 19 -25.97 -7.47 -31.08
CA GLN A 19 -26.58 -6.33 -31.77
C GLN A 19 -25.50 -5.68 -32.63
N ALA A 20 -25.64 -5.85 -33.95
CA ALA A 20 -24.79 -5.25 -34.96
C ALA A 20 -25.56 -4.16 -35.73
N ALA A 21 -24.78 -3.17 -36.17
CA ALA A 21 -24.96 -2.25 -37.31
C ALA A 21 -25.84 -0.99 -37.10
N PRO A 22 -25.76 0.04 -37.98
CA PRO A 22 -24.80 0.29 -39.09
C PRO A 22 -24.19 1.72 -39.13
N GLY A 23 -23.05 1.82 -39.82
CA GLY A 23 -22.75 2.84 -40.84
C GLY A 23 -22.92 4.33 -40.55
N THR A 24 -21.80 5.06 -40.57
CA THR A 24 -21.77 6.37 -41.23
C THR A 24 -20.37 6.65 -41.79
N GLN A 25 -20.16 6.18 -43.03
CA GLN A 25 -19.16 6.71 -43.94
C GLN A 25 -19.36 8.22 -44.09
N ARG A 26 -18.29 9.00 -43.96
CA ARG A 26 -18.24 10.36 -44.53
C ARG A 26 -16.85 10.64 -45.13
N ALA A 27 -16.80 10.41 -46.43
CA ALA A 27 -16.14 11.18 -47.49
C ALA A 27 -14.88 12.01 -47.17
N ALA A 28 -13.75 11.61 -47.78
CA ALA A 28 -12.83 12.51 -48.50
C ALA A 28 -13.49 12.95 -49.84
N PRO A 29 -13.05 13.96 -50.65
CA PRO A 29 -11.68 14.47 -50.93
C PRO A 29 -11.68 16.03 -51.20
N PRO A 30 -10.82 16.72 -52.01
CA PRO A 30 -9.59 16.34 -52.71
C PRO A 30 -8.38 17.30 -52.53
N ALA A 31 -7.29 16.88 -53.17
CA ALA A 31 -5.98 17.49 -53.35
C ALA A 31 -6.00 18.95 -53.86
N GLN A 32 -4.99 19.73 -53.45
CA GLN A 32 -4.49 20.85 -54.23
C GLN A 32 -2.98 20.75 -54.43
N SER A 33 -2.65 20.88 -55.71
CA SER A 33 -1.35 20.90 -56.36
C SER A 33 -0.69 22.27 -56.19
N GLY A 34 0.64 22.27 -56.03
CA GLY A 34 1.51 23.45 -56.09
C GLY A 34 2.96 23.00 -55.86
N SER A 35 3.60 22.42 -56.88
CA SER A 35 4.50 23.09 -57.83
C SER A 35 5.79 23.66 -57.22
N SER A 36 6.91 23.05 -57.63
CA SER A 36 8.22 23.63 -57.91
C SER A 36 8.93 24.48 -56.84
N ARG A 37 10.07 23.98 -56.32
CA ARG A 37 11.41 24.23 -56.92
C ARG A 37 12.51 23.59 -56.06
N ALA A 38 13.35 22.76 -56.68
CA ALA A 38 14.71 22.50 -56.21
C ALA A 38 15.65 23.64 -56.69
N PRO A 39 16.74 23.88 -55.98
CA PRO A 39 18.03 23.75 -56.65
C PRO A 39 19.07 22.96 -55.85
N SER A 40 19.82 22.19 -56.61
CA SER A 40 21.11 21.59 -56.31
C SER A 40 22.13 22.62 -55.79
N GLY A 41 22.86 22.28 -54.72
CA GLY A 41 23.99 23.09 -54.26
C GLY A 41 24.83 22.42 -53.16
N SER A 42 25.91 21.78 -53.59
CA SER A 42 27.19 21.57 -52.88
C SER A 42 27.20 20.89 -51.51
N SER A 43 27.74 19.66 -51.54
CA SER A 43 28.42 18.98 -50.45
C SER A 43 29.47 19.89 -49.78
N ARG A 44 29.33 20.12 -48.48
CA ARG A 44 30.40 20.61 -47.61
C ARG A 44 30.20 20.07 -46.19
N ALA A 45 30.86 18.97 -45.87
CA ALA A 45 31.15 18.63 -44.48
C ALA A 45 32.19 19.61 -43.95
N PRO A 46 32.05 20.05 -42.69
CA PRO A 46 33.09 19.75 -41.74
C PRO A 46 32.54 19.17 -40.44
N SER A 47 33.29 18.18 -39.95
CA SER A 47 33.47 17.74 -38.57
C SER A 47 33.07 18.74 -37.47
N GLY A 48 32.39 18.21 -36.44
CA GLY A 48 32.51 18.73 -35.08
C GLY A 48 31.26 19.36 -34.47
N SER A 49 30.32 18.54 -34.01
CA SER A 49 29.45 18.89 -32.87
C SER A 49 28.84 17.63 -32.25
N SER A 50 29.71 16.73 -31.79
CA SER A 50 29.37 15.69 -30.80
C SER A 50 29.22 16.27 -29.38
N GLN A 51 28.73 17.51 -29.26
CA GLN A 51 28.59 18.26 -28.01
C GLN A 51 27.45 19.27 -28.16
N ALA A 52 26.24 18.87 -27.74
CA ALA A 52 25.16 19.75 -27.24
C ALA A 52 23.81 19.01 -27.11
N ALA A 53 23.73 17.72 -27.42
CA ALA A 53 22.67 16.85 -26.90
C ALA A 53 22.93 16.42 -25.44
N SER A 54 23.83 17.12 -24.74
CA SER A 54 23.77 17.31 -23.29
C SER A 54 22.67 18.33 -22.93
N THR A 55 21.50 18.22 -23.56
CA THR A 55 20.26 18.69 -22.98
C THR A 55 20.10 17.91 -21.69
N ARG A 56 20.60 18.53 -20.63
CA ARG A 56 20.42 18.20 -19.22
C ARG A 56 19.25 17.22 -19.09
N ALA A 57 19.58 15.95 -18.84
CA ALA A 57 18.77 15.16 -17.92
C ALA A 57 18.86 15.91 -16.58
N GLY A 58 18.18 17.07 -16.51
CA GLY A 58 17.94 17.78 -15.29
C GLY A 58 17.08 16.80 -14.53
N GLY A 59 17.73 16.03 -13.65
CA GLY A 59 17.05 15.14 -12.74
C GLY A 59 15.93 15.97 -12.14
N GLN A 60 14.69 15.63 -12.48
CA GLN A 60 13.52 16.24 -11.90
C GLN A 60 13.58 15.91 -10.42
N SER A 61 14.25 16.79 -9.67
CA SER A 61 14.40 16.66 -8.24
C SER A 61 13.02 16.83 -7.65
N TRP A 62 12.60 15.85 -6.86
CA TRP A 62 11.36 15.97 -6.11
C TRP A 62 11.45 17.20 -5.21
N SER A 63 10.36 17.97 -5.17
CA SER A 63 10.29 19.08 -4.24
C SER A 63 10.46 18.56 -2.80
N PRO A 64 11.02 19.37 -1.88
CA PRO A 64 11.14 18.99 -0.47
C PRO A 64 9.80 18.55 0.14
N ARG A 65 8.69 19.15 -0.33
CA ARG A 65 7.33 18.78 0.09
C ARG A 65 6.95 17.36 -0.33
N LEU A 66 7.31 16.92 -1.55
CA LEU A 66 7.04 15.55 -2.01
C LEU A 66 7.86 14.54 -1.22
N TRP A 67 9.11 14.86 -0.93
CA TRP A 67 9.95 14.04 -0.04
C TRP A 67 9.36 13.93 1.36
N ALA A 68 8.92 15.04 1.95
CA ALA A 68 8.29 15.02 3.27
C ALA A 68 7.02 14.15 3.29
N ILE A 69 6.16 14.28 2.26
CA ILE A 69 4.97 13.42 2.14
C ILE A 69 5.38 11.95 2.02
N LEU A 70 6.32 11.63 1.14
CA LEU A 70 6.78 10.26 0.95
C LEU A 70 7.34 9.67 2.24
N ILE A 71 8.19 10.42 2.96
CA ILE A 71 8.77 9.98 4.24
C ILE A 71 7.67 9.70 5.27
N VAL A 72 6.69 10.59 5.42
CA VAL A 72 5.59 10.40 6.38
C VAL A 72 4.75 9.17 6.01
N LEU A 73 4.40 9.02 4.74
CA LEU A 73 3.55 7.92 4.28
C LEU A 73 4.27 6.57 4.34
N CYS A 74 5.54 6.52 3.92
CA CYS A 74 6.37 5.33 4.01
C CYS A 74 6.68 4.99 5.47
N GLY A 75 6.93 6.00 6.33
CA GLY A 75 7.18 5.81 7.75
C GLY A 75 5.98 5.20 8.47
N ALA A 76 4.77 5.70 8.20
CA ALA A 76 3.55 5.15 8.79
C ALA A 76 3.32 3.67 8.43
N LEU A 77 3.56 3.29 7.18
CA LEU A 77 3.41 1.89 6.76
C LEU A 77 4.56 1.00 7.17
N PHE A 78 5.77 1.55 7.21
CA PHE A 78 6.92 0.86 7.76
C PHE A 78 6.61 0.47 9.21
N LEU A 79 6.11 1.42 10.00
CA LEU A 79 5.70 1.17 11.37
C LEU A 79 4.63 0.10 11.50
N ASP A 80 3.55 0.24 10.73
CA ASP A 80 2.44 -0.71 10.74
C ASP A 80 2.89 -2.14 10.40
N ALA A 81 3.64 -2.28 9.30
CA ALA A 81 4.16 -3.57 8.85
C ALA A 81 5.22 -4.15 9.81
N LEU A 82 6.05 -3.29 10.40
CA LEU A 82 7.05 -3.68 11.39
C LEU A 82 6.38 -4.22 12.66
N ASP A 83 5.37 -3.52 13.19
CA ASP A 83 4.60 -3.92 14.37
C ASP A 83 4.00 -5.32 14.19
N VAL A 84 3.26 -5.53 13.10
CA VAL A 84 2.61 -6.83 12.82
C VAL A 84 3.64 -7.95 12.75
N SER A 85 4.79 -7.68 12.12
CA SER A 85 5.85 -8.66 11.95
C SER A 85 6.59 -8.96 13.26
N MET A 86 6.92 -7.94 14.06
CA MET A 86 7.56 -8.11 15.37
C MET A 86 6.65 -8.85 16.36
N VAL A 87 5.35 -8.52 16.40
CA VAL A 87 4.38 -9.19 17.27
C VAL A 87 4.35 -10.69 16.98
N GLY A 88 4.41 -11.09 15.70
CA GLY A 88 4.47 -12.50 15.30
C GLY A 88 5.64 -13.27 15.94
N VAL A 89 6.80 -12.63 16.05
CA VAL A 89 7.99 -13.22 16.71
C VAL A 89 7.89 -13.19 18.23
N ALA A 90 7.17 -12.23 18.81
CA ALA A 90 6.97 -12.12 20.25
C ALA A 90 5.92 -13.08 20.82
N LEU A 91 5.07 -13.70 19.97
CA LEU A 91 4.00 -14.58 20.41
C LEU A 91 4.45 -15.72 21.35
N PRO A 92 5.56 -16.44 21.09
CA PRO A 92 6.04 -17.49 22.00
C PRO A 92 6.36 -16.94 23.40
N ASP A 93 6.97 -15.75 23.49
CA ASP A 93 7.32 -15.11 24.77
C ASP A 93 6.08 -14.56 25.49
N ILE A 94 5.12 -14.02 24.75
CA ILE A 94 3.80 -13.62 25.27
C ILE A 94 3.09 -14.85 25.87
N ARG A 95 3.15 -16.00 25.18
CA ARG A 95 2.58 -17.25 25.67
C ARG A 95 3.23 -17.70 26.96
N ALA A 96 4.56 -17.73 27.00
CA ALA A 96 5.33 -18.22 28.13
C ALA A 96 5.13 -17.34 29.37
N SER A 97 5.11 -16.02 29.20
CA SER A 97 4.96 -15.06 30.30
C SER A 97 3.55 -14.99 30.88
N LEU A 98 2.51 -15.16 30.07
CA LEU A 98 1.11 -15.07 30.49
C LEU A 98 0.43 -16.43 30.69
N GLY A 99 1.13 -17.55 30.44
CA GLY A 99 0.60 -18.91 30.64
C GLY A 99 -0.53 -19.29 29.68
N LEU A 100 -0.47 -18.81 28.43
CA LEU A 100 -1.64 -18.82 27.53
C LEU A 100 -1.83 -20.10 26.74
N SER A 101 -3.09 -20.37 26.42
CA SER A 101 -3.47 -21.37 25.42
C SER A 101 -3.10 -20.89 24.01
N THR A 102 -2.77 -21.82 23.11
CA THR A 102 -2.54 -21.55 21.68
C THR A 102 -3.72 -20.85 21.01
N SER A 103 -4.95 -21.17 21.44
CA SER A 103 -6.18 -20.52 20.98
C SER A 103 -6.18 -19.01 21.23
N SER A 104 -5.67 -18.58 22.38
CA SER A 104 -5.62 -17.17 22.77
C SER A 104 -4.63 -16.38 21.91
N LEU A 105 -3.49 -16.98 21.57
CA LEU A 105 -2.48 -16.35 20.70
C LEU A 105 -2.97 -16.17 19.27
N GLN A 106 -3.75 -17.13 18.76
CA GLN A 106 -4.38 -16.98 17.46
C GLN A 106 -5.29 -15.74 17.42
N TRP A 107 -6.04 -15.48 18.50
CA TRP A 107 -6.87 -14.28 18.61
C TRP A 107 -6.10 -12.96 18.64
N VAL A 108 -4.84 -12.94 19.08
CA VAL A 108 -3.99 -11.73 19.03
C VAL A 108 -3.71 -11.33 17.57
N ILE A 109 -3.45 -12.30 16.70
CA ILE A 109 -3.27 -12.07 15.27
C ILE A 109 -4.62 -11.80 14.60
N SER A 110 -5.60 -12.66 14.86
CA SER A 110 -6.92 -12.57 14.23
C SER A 110 -7.65 -11.28 14.58
N GLY A 111 -7.52 -10.78 15.82
CA GLY A 111 -8.11 -9.52 16.24
C GLY A 111 -7.65 -8.35 15.38
N TYR A 112 -6.34 -8.27 15.11
CA TYR A 112 -5.78 -7.29 14.17
C TYR A 112 -6.38 -7.44 12.78
N VAL A 113 -6.38 -8.64 12.21
CA VAL A 113 -6.89 -8.90 10.86
C VAL A 113 -8.39 -8.59 10.77
N LEU A 114 -9.17 -8.88 11.81
CA LEU A 114 -10.60 -8.58 11.88
C LEU A 114 -10.86 -7.07 11.92
N GLY A 115 -10.14 -6.34 12.76
CA GLY A 115 -10.21 -4.88 12.79
C GLY A 115 -9.82 -4.26 11.44
N TYR A 116 -8.74 -4.75 10.86
CA TYR A 116 -8.25 -4.32 9.55
C TYR A 116 -9.26 -4.60 8.44
N GLY A 117 -9.61 -5.87 8.22
CA GLY A 117 -10.50 -6.29 7.15
C GLY A 117 -11.92 -5.75 7.28
N GLY A 118 -12.47 -5.71 8.50
CA GLY A 118 -13.83 -5.24 8.76
C GLY A 118 -14.01 -3.73 8.51
N LEU A 119 -12.96 -2.94 8.70
CA LEU A 119 -13.02 -1.48 8.58
C LEU A 119 -12.32 -0.94 7.34
N LEU A 120 -11.66 -1.77 6.53
CA LEU A 120 -10.90 -1.33 5.35
C LEU A 120 -11.77 -0.57 4.35
N LEU A 121 -12.97 -1.11 4.05
CA LEU A 121 -13.94 -0.46 3.16
C LEU A 121 -14.48 0.84 3.76
N LEU A 122 -14.69 0.86 5.08
CA LEU A 122 -15.16 2.04 5.80
C LEU A 122 -14.08 3.13 5.81
N GLY A 123 -12.81 2.77 5.98
CA GLY A 123 -11.69 3.70 5.99
C GLY A 123 -11.52 4.44 4.67
N GLY A 124 -11.65 3.73 3.55
CA GLY A 124 -11.67 4.33 2.22
C GLY A 124 -12.81 5.33 2.01
N ARG A 125 -14.02 5.03 2.52
CA ARG A 125 -15.18 5.92 2.40
C ARG A 125 -15.13 7.12 3.35
N ALA A 126 -14.73 6.90 4.59
CA ALA A 126 -14.58 7.96 5.60
C ALA A 126 -13.54 9.01 5.17
N ALA A 127 -12.47 8.56 4.51
CA ALA A 127 -11.43 9.41 3.93
C ALA A 127 -11.96 10.42 2.90
N ASP A 128 -12.91 10.00 2.06
CA ASP A 128 -13.46 10.82 0.99
C ASP A 128 -14.46 11.87 1.53
N LEU A 129 -15.10 11.60 2.67
CA LEU A 129 -16.06 12.53 3.30
C LEU A 129 -15.42 13.51 4.29
N LEU A 130 -14.47 13.05 5.11
CA LEU A 130 -13.92 13.82 6.23
C LEU A 130 -12.57 14.49 5.91
N GLY A 131 -12.00 14.18 4.74
CA GLY A 131 -10.74 14.72 4.26
C GLY A 131 -9.54 13.84 4.61
N ARG A 132 -8.85 13.37 3.56
CA ARG A 132 -7.78 12.36 3.63
C ARG A 132 -6.68 12.65 4.64
N ARG A 133 -6.19 13.90 4.70
CA ARG A 133 -5.08 14.28 5.60
C ARG A 133 -5.47 14.19 7.08
N ARG A 134 -6.67 14.64 7.46
CA ARG A 134 -7.11 14.64 8.87
C ARG A 134 -7.37 13.23 9.35
N VAL A 135 -8.05 12.43 8.53
CA VAL A 135 -8.32 11.01 8.84
C VAL A 135 -7.01 10.22 8.95
N PHE A 136 -6.04 10.47 8.08
CA PHE A 136 -4.74 9.79 8.13
C PHE A 136 -4.01 10.06 9.45
N LEU A 137 -3.92 11.33 9.86
CA LEU A 137 -3.26 11.70 11.11
C LEU A 137 -4.01 11.18 12.35
N ALA A 138 -5.35 11.20 12.32
CA ALA A 138 -6.16 10.65 13.40
C ALA A 138 -5.99 9.13 13.54
N ALA A 139 -5.95 8.42 12.41
CA ALA A 139 -5.70 6.97 12.40
C ALA A 139 -4.28 6.65 12.87
N LEU A 140 -3.28 7.43 12.47
CA LEU A 140 -1.91 7.25 12.94
C LEU A 140 -1.80 7.49 14.46
N ALA A 141 -2.43 8.54 14.98
CA ALA A 141 -2.48 8.79 16.42
C ALA A 141 -3.20 7.66 17.17
N LEU A 142 -4.31 7.14 16.62
CA LEU A 142 -5.02 5.99 17.20
C LEU A 142 -4.13 4.74 17.23
N PHE A 143 -3.35 4.51 16.16
CA PHE A 143 -2.37 3.43 16.10
C PHE A 143 -1.32 3.57 17.20
N ALA A 144 -0.71 4.76 17.36
CA ALA A 144 0.30 5.02 18.39
C ALA A 144 -0.26 4.81 19.82
N VAL A 145 -1.47 5.32 20.09
CA VAL A 145 -2.13 5.13 21.39
C VAL A 145 -2.45 3.66 21.65
N ALA A 146 -2.95 2.94 20.64
CA ALA A 146 -3.25 1.52 20.79
C ALA A 146 -1.97 0.69 21.01
N SER A 147 -0.86 1.04 20.36
CA SER A 147 0.46 0.46 20.64
C SER A 147 0.91 0.72 22.08
N LEU A 148 0.77 1.94 22.59
CA LEU A 148 1.09 2.26 23.98
C LEU A 148 0.27 1.41 24.97
N PHE A 149 -1.04 1.26 24.71
CA PHE A 149 -1.90 0.39 25.52
C PHE A 149 -1.46 -1.08 25.43
N GLY A 150 -1.07 -1.58 24.25
CA GLY A 150 -0.58 -2.95 24.07
C GLY A 150 0.65 -3.27 24.93
N GLY A 151 1.56 -2.30 25.11
CA GLY A 151 2.76 -2.44 25.93
C GLY A 151 2.54 -2.33 27.45
N LEU A 152 1.39 -1.81 27.89
CA LEU A 152 1.02 -1.67 29.31
C LEU A 152 0.17 -2.83 29.82
N VAL A 153 -0.41 -3.59 28.91
CA VAL A 153 -1.43 -4.59 29.24
C VAL A 153 -0.80 -5.94 29.61
N SER A 154 -1.22 -6.46 30.76
CA SER A 154 -0.86 -7.80 31.28
C SER A 154 -1.98 -8.84 31.10
N SER A 155 -3.02 -8.50 30.33
CA SER A 155 -4.21 -9.33 30.11
C SER A 155 -4.40 -9.61 28.62
N VAL A 156 -4.62 -10.88 28.27
CA VAL A 156 -4.86 -11.29 26.88
C VAL A 156 -6.09 -10.66 26.26
N GLY A 157 -7.19 -10.54 27.01
CA GLY A 157 -8.40 -9.94 26.48
C GLY A 157 -8.17 -8.49 26.07
N LEU A 158 -7.44 -7.75 26.90
CA LEU A 158 -7.04 -6.38 26.60
C LEU A 158 -6.02 -6.31 25.46
N LEU A 159 -5.10 -7.28 25.35
CA LEU A 159 -4.15 -7.36 24.24
C LEU A 159 -4.88 -7.59 22.91
N ILE A 160 -5.84 -8.51 22.87
CA ILE A 160 -6.68 -8.76 21.69
C ILE A 160 -7.48 -7.50 21.32
N ALA A 161 -8.04 -6.81 22.30
CA ALA A 161 -8.76 -5.55 22.06
C ALA A 161 -7.83 -4.46 21.50
N ALA A 162 -6.64 -4.29 22.07
CA ALA A 162 -5.63 -3.36 21.57
C ALA A 162 -5.22 -3.70 20.13
N ARG A 163 -5.03 -4.99 19.81
CA ARG A 163 -4.75 -5.45 18.44
C ARG A 163 -5.90 -5.17 17.48
N ALA A 164 -7.15 -5.36 17.91
CA ALA A 164 -8.32 -5.04 17.09
C ALA A 164 -8.41 -3.53 16.80
N ILE A 165 -8.09 -2.69 17.79
CA ILE A 165 -8.03 -1.23 17.61
C ILE A 165 -6.87 -0.82 16.70
N GLN A 166 -5.69 -1.42 16.83
CA GLN A 166 -4.57 -1.19 15.91
C GLN A 166 -4.94 -1.60 14.49
N GLY A 167 -5.55 -2.77 14.30
CA GLY A 167 -6.03 -3.23 13.00
C GLY A 167 -7.06 -2.27 12.41
N ALA A 168 -7.98 -1.80 13.24
CA ALA A 168 -8.94 -0.76 12.86
C ALA A 168 -8.23 0.50 12.37
N ALA A 169 -7.23 1.02 13.09
CA ALA A 169 -6.46 2.19 12.68
C ALA A 169 -5.73 1.96 11.34
N ALA A 170 -5.05 0.82 11.20
CA ALA A 170 -4.34 0.41 9.99
C ALA A 170 -5.28 0.35 8.76
N ALA A 171 -6.55 -0.04 8.95
CA ALA A 171 -7.58 -0.07 7.91
C ALA A 171 -7.82 1.29 7.25
N PHE A 172 -7.57 2.39 7.97
CA PHE A 172 -7.63 3.75 7.44
C PHE A 172 -6.28 4.17 6.88
N VAL A 173 -5.18 3.88 7.58
CA VAL A 173 -3.81 4.30 7.19
C VAL A 173 -3.44 3.79 5.80
N ALA A 174 -3.62 2.50 5.52
CA ALA A 174 -3.17 1.87 4.27
C ALA A 174 -3.85 2.41 2.99
N PRO A 175 -5.18 2.54 2.88
CA PRO A 175 -5.80 3.14 1.70
C PRO A 175 -5.53 4.65 1.61
N LEU A 176 -5.44 5.35 2.75
CA LEU A 176 -5.16 6.79 2.78
C LEU A 176 -3.73 7.11 2.33
N SER A 177 -2.75 6.33 2.76
CA SER A 177 -1.35 6.52 2.37
C SER A 177 -1.18 6.37 0.86
N LEU A 178 -1.73 5.31 0.28
CA LEU A 178 -1.63 5.06 -1.16
C LEU A 178 -2.33 6.16 -1.98
N SER A 179 -3.49 6.59 -1.50
CA SER A 179 -4.29 7.66 -2.11
C SER A 179 -3.59 9.03 -2.04
N LEU A 180 -3.04 9.39 -0.89
CA LEU A 180 -2.26 10.62 -0.70
C LEU A 180 -0.98 10.61 -1.52
N LEU A 181 -0.29 9.47 -1.61
CA LEU A 181 0.91 9.32 -2.41
C LEU A 181 0.62 9.53 -3.90
N SER A 182 -0.42 8.87 -4.39
CA SER A 182 -0.84 8.95 -5.80
C SER A 182 -1.33 10.35 -6.19
N ALA A 183 -1.95 11.06 -5.25
CA ALA A 183 -2.38 12.44 -5.44
C ALA A 183 -1.22 13.45 -5.39
N ALA A 184 -0.22 13.23 -4.55
CA ALA A 184 0.94 14.11 -4.43
C ALA A 184 1.92 13.95 -5.61
N VAL A 185 2.12 12.73 -6.11
CA VAL A 185 3.16 12.43 -7.10
C VAL A 185 2.65 12.57 -8.54
N PRO A 186 3.37 13.30 -9.42
CA PRO A 186 3.03 13.40 -10.85
C PRO A 186 2.97 12.03 -11.54
N ALA A 187 2.06 11.86 -12.50
CA ALA A 187 1.76 10.56 -13.12
C ALA A 187 3.02 9.81 -13.65
N HIS A 188 3.95 10.53 -14.28
CA HIS A 188 5.19 9.95 -14.83
C HIS A 188 6.18 9.46 -13.77
N GLN A 189 6.03 9.88 -12.51
CA GLN A 189 6.93 9.51 -11.41
C GLN A 189 6.28 8.57 -10.38
N ARG A 190 4.99 8.25 -10.55
CA ARG A 190 4.23 7.39 -9.63
C ARG A 190 4.85 5.99 -9.51
N GLY A 191 5.34 5.41 -10.61
CA GLY A 191 6.00 4.10 -10.57
C GLY A 191 7.20 4.08 -9.63
N LYS A 192 8.04 5.14 -9.66
CA LYS A 192 9.19 5.27 -8.74
C LYS A 192 8.74 5.43 -7.29
N ALA A 193 7.74 6.27 -7.04
CA ALA A 193 7.23 6.50 -5.69
C ALA A 193 6.57 5.24 -5.10
N LEU A 194 5.76 4.52 -5.89
CA LEU A 194 5.17 3.24 -5.51
C LEU A 194 6.23 2.16 -5.30
N GLY A 195 7.30 2.16 -6.09
CA GLY A 195 8.44 1.27 -5.89
C GLY A 195 9.14 1.50 -4.54
N ILE A 196 9.39 2.77 -4.17
CA ILE A 196 9.97 3.10 -2.86
C ILE A 196 9.01 2.71 -1.73
N TYR A 197 7.73 3.05 -1.86
CA TYR A 197 6.69 2.73 -0.90
C TYR A 197 6.59 1.22 -0.62
N SER A 198 6.52 0.41 -1.68
CA SER A 198 6.47 -1.05 -1.56
C SER A 198 7.80 -1.62 -1.06
N GLY A 199 8.93 -1.05 -1.48
CA GLY A 199 10.26 -1.47 -1.03
C GLY A 199 10.44 -1.27 0.47
N ILE A 200 10.08 -0.10 0.99
CA ILE A 200 10.13 0.20 2.43
C ILE A 200 9.18 -0.70 3.22
N THR A 201 7.97 -0.93 2.70
CA THR A 201 7.01 -1.85 3.34
C THR A 201 7.57 -3.27 3.39
N GLY A 202 8.20 -3.75 2.31
CA GLY A 202 8.87 -5.06 2.29
C GLY A 202 10.04 -5.14 3.28
N LEU A 203 10.83 -4.07 3.39
CA LEU A 203 11.91 -3.98 4.39
C LEU A 203 11.37 -4.05 5.82
N ALA A 204 10.22 -3.44 6.11
CA ALA A 204 9.58 -3.54 7.43
C ALA A 204 9.20 -4.99 7.76
N VAL A 205 8.54 -5.68 6.81
CA VAL A 205 8.12 -7.07 6.98
C VAL A 205 9.32 -7.99 7.23
N LEU A 206 10.40 -7.82 6.46
CA LEU A 206 11.63 -8.60 6.58
C LEU A 206 12.48 -8.23 7.80
N GLY A 207 12.47 -6.95 8.19
CA GLY A 207 13.19 -6.45 9.36
C GLY A 207 12.51 -6.77 10.68
N GLY A 208 11.18 -6.93 10.67
CA GLY A 208 10.36 -7.21 11.84
C GLY A 208 10.83 -8.41 12.67
N PRO A 209 11.14 -9.58 12.08
CA PRO A 209 11.59 -10.72 12.85
C PRO A 209 12.96 -10.49 13.52
N VAL A 210 13.85 -9.78 12.83
CA VAL A 210 15.20 -9.46 13.33
C VAL A 210 15.10 -8.50 14.51
N LEU A 211 14.34 -7.43 14.36
CA LEU A 211 14.13 -6.44 15.42
C LEU A 211 13.29 -7.02 16.57
N GLY A 212 12.25 -7.79 16.26
CA GLY A 212 11.41 -8.46 17.24
C GLY A 212 12.21 -9.43 18.11
N GLY A 213 13.04 -10.28 17.49
CA GLY A 213 13.93 -11.19 18.20
C GLY A 213 14.98 -10.47 19.05
N ALA A 214 15.59 -9.41 18.53
CA ALA A 214 16.55 -8.61 19.30
C ALA A 214 15.89 -7.96 20.53
N VAL A 215 14.66 -7.47 20.39
CA VAL A 215 13.89 -6.86 21.48
C VAL A 215 13.48 -7.91 22.52
N THR A 216 12.95 -9.06 22.09
CA THR A 216 12.49 -10.08 23.04
C THR A 216 13.63 -10.75 23.78
N GLN A 217 14.79 -10.92 23.14
CA GLN A 217 16.01 -11.45 23.77
C GLN A 217 16.67 -10.44 24.73
N GLY A 218 16.58 -9.13 24.45
CA GLY A 218 17.31 -8.10 25.19
C GLY A 218 16.52 -7.36 26.27
N LEU A 219 15.25 -7.04 26.05
CA LEU A 219 14.46 -6.14 26.93
C LEU A 219 13.15 -6.72 27.48
N ALA A 220 12.60 -7.77 26.84
CA ALA A 220 11.27 -8.39 27.04
C ALA A 220 10.20 -7.96 26.03
N TRP A 221 9.23 -8.86 25.81
CA TRP A 221 8.20 -8.73 24.77
C TRP A 221 7.33 -7.47 24.81
N PRO A 222 7.02 -6.80 25.96
CA PRO A 222 6.19 -5.61 25.93
C PRO A 222 6.84 -4.48 25.11
N TRP A 223 8.18 -4.43 25.08
CA TRP A 223 8.93 -3.44 24.32
C TRP A 223 8.68 -3.47 22.82
N VAL A 224 8.18 -4.58 22.28
CA VAL A 224 7.73 -4.68 20.88
C VAL A 224 6.63 -3.65 20.59
N PHE A 225 5.76 -3.38 21.57
CA PHE A 225 4.71 -2.38 21.43
C PHE A 225 5.19 -0.96 21.74
N TRP A 226 6.08 -0.80 22.73
CA TRP A 226 6.65 0.50 23.09
C TRP A 226 7.51 1.11 21.97
N LEU A 227 8.13 0.28 21.12
CA LEU A 227 8.98 0.75 20.02
C LEU A 227 8.21 1.54 18.95
N ASN A 228 6.89 1.33 18.85
CA ASN A 228 6.02 2.03 17.92
C ASN A 228 5.57 3.41 18.43
N VAL A 229 5.67 3.67 19.74
CA VAL A 229 5.21 4.92 20.38
C VAL A 229 6.01 6.15 19.98
N PRO A 230 7.37 6.17 19.99
CA PRO A 230 8.13 7.37 19.66
C PRO A 230 8.10 7.75 18.16
N ILE A 231 7.56 6.90 17.30
CA ILE A 231 7.59 7.08 15.84
C ILE A 231 6.20 7.47 15.30
N GLY A 232 5.12 7.17 16.05
CA GLY A 232 3.72 7.47 15.67
C GLY A 232 3.22 8.86 16.03
#